data_AF-X1A648-F1
#
_entry.id   AF-X1A648-F1
#
_cell.length_a   1.000
_cell.length_b   1.000
_cell.length_c   1.000
_cell.angle_alpha   90.00
_cell.angle_beta   90.00
_cell.angle_gamma   90.00
#
_symmetry.space_group_name_H-M   'P 1'
#
loop_
_entity.id
_entity.type
_entity.pdbx_description
1 polymer ?
#
loop_
_entity_poly.entity_id
_entity_poly.type
_entity_poly.pdbx_seq_one_letter_code
_entity_poly.pdbx_strand_id
1 'polypeptide(L)'
;MSNVSKHRILVQKRLREKIVEIPLSKVSRIVEDYPREVLAEVTDSQHKELEREGYIVKDLRSKTKIRIGTRTIDPLKAEEREEVVGPADEEEALVAETEYFFVQFEGSIKPEWLEDLNKAKLIPLSYYHDYTYLVNGKASAVNKFSKYPFVLV
;
A
#
# COMPACT_ATOMS: atom_id res chain seq x y z
N MET A 1 29.70 -0.52 1.08
CA MET A 1 28.68 -0.13 0.08
C MET A 1 27.53 0.49 0.83
N SER A 2 27.32 1.80 0.69
CA SER A 2 26.25 2.51 1.40
C SER A 2 24.90 2.08 0.84
N ASN A 3 24.04 1.53 1.69
CA ASN A 3 22.70 1.11 1.31
C ASN A 3 21.87 2.39 1.05
N VAL A 4 21.57 2.69 -0.21
CA VAL A 4 20.80 3.89 -0.56
C VAL A 4 19.34 3.62 -0.19
N SER A 5 18.82 4.34 0.79
CA SER A 5 17.43 4.22 1.22
C SER A 5 16.49 4.58 0.06
N LYS A 6 15.49 3.73 -0.17
CA LYS A 6 14.45 3.92 -1.18
C LYS A 6 13.10 4.08 -0.53
N HIS A 7 12.21 4.82 -1.18
CA HIS A 7 10.84 5.02 -0.76
C HIS A 7 9.89 5.08 -1.95
N ARG A 8 8.60 5.03 -1.68
CA ARG A 8 7.55 5.03 -2.72
C ARG A 8 6.93 6.40 -2.90
N ILE A 9 6.61 6.72 -4.15
CA ILE A 9 5.94 7.95 -4.54
C ILE A 9 4.86 7.64 -5.59
N LEU A 10 3.82 8.47 -5.65
CA LEU A 10 2.93 8.55 -6.81
C LEU A 10 3.36 9.73 -7.67
N VAL A 11 3.63 9.47 -8.95
CA VAL A 11 4.01 10.50 -9.94
C VAL A 11 2.88 10.66 -10.92
N GLN A 12 2.33 11.86 -11.08
CA GLN A 12 1.31 12.09 -12.10
C GLN A 12 1.93 12.02 -13.50
N LYS A 13 1.25 11.33 -14.42
CA LYS A 13 1.58 11.29 -15.86
C LYS A 13 1.21 12.61 -16.56
N ARG A 14 1.47 13.75 -15.92
CA ARG A 14 1.14 15.07 -16.43
C ARG A 14 2.30 16.02 -16.19
N LEU A 15 2.80 16.60 -17.27
CA LEU A 15 3.83 17.62 -17.24
C LEU A 15 3.40 18.79 -18.12
N ARG A 16 3.25 19.99 -17.51
CA ARG A 16 2.87 21.24 -18.21
C ARG A 16 1.75 21.01 -19.24
N GLU A 17 0.64 20.43 -18.76
CA GLU A 17 -0.59 20.13 -19.49
C GLU A 17 -0.59 18.94 -20.45
N LYS A 18 0.55 18.29 -20.69
CA LYS A 18 0.63 17.10 -21.53
C LYS A 18 0.63 15.82 -20.70
N ILE A 19 -0.04 14.79 -21.21
CA ILE A 19 0.13 13.44 -20.69
C ILE A 19 1.52 12.95 -21.12
N VAL A 20 2.31 12.48 -20.17
CA VAL A 20 3.68 12.01 -20.40
C VAL A 20 3.89 10.67 -19.72
N GLU A 21 4.74 9.84 -20.31
CA GLU A 21 5.26 8.65 -19.63
C GLU A 21 6.38 9.06 -18.67
N ILE A 22 6.53 8.28 -17.60
CA ILE A 22 7.61 8.47 -16.62
C ILE A 22 8.81 7.63 -17.08
N PRO A 23 9.96 8.23 -17.42
CA PRO A 23 11.11 7.46 -17.89
C PRO A 23 11.62 6.51 -16.80
N LEU A 24 11.87 5.25 -17.15
CA LEU A 24 12.43 4.25 -16.21
C LEU A 24 13.78 4.69 -15.63
N SER A 25 14.54 5.51 -16.34
CA SER A 25 15.82 6.06 -15.86
C SER A 25 15.67 7.04 -14.69
N LYS A 26 14.46 7.58 -14.47
CA LYS A 26 14.17 8.57 -13.41
C LYS A 26 13.71 7.93 -12.11
N VAL A 27 13.45 6.63 -12.10
CA VAL A 27 12.97 5.88 -10.94
C VAL A 27 13.84 4.66 -10.71
N SER A 28 13.83 4.12 -9.49
CA SER A 28 14.52 2.86 -9.22
C SER A 28 13.73 1.66 -9.77
N ARG A 29 12.40 1.73 -9.69
CA ARG A 29 11.48 0.71 -10.19
C ARG A 29 10.08 1.28 -10.35
N ILE A 30 9.36 0.91 -11.39
CA ILE A 30 7.90 1.07 -11.46
C ILE A 30 7.26 -0.12 -10.73
N VAL A 31 6.48 0.19 -9.70
CA VAL A 31 5.74 -0.81 -8.93
C VAL A 31 4.42 -1.10 -9.62
N GLU A 32 3.72 -0.05 -10.05
CA GLU A 32 2.44 -0.14 -10.74
C GLU A 32 2.23 1.07 -11.65
N ASP A 33 1.58 0.83 -12.79
CA ASP A 33 1.33 1.85 -13.79
C ASP A 33 -0.18 2.11 -13.98
N TYR A 34 -0.65 3.26 -13.49
CA TYR A 34 -2.05 3.66 -13.60
C TYR A 34 -2.25 4.56 -14.84
N PRO A 35 -3.50 4.73 -15.30
CA PRO A 35 -3.78 5.60 -16.46
C PRO A 35 -3.33 7.06 -16.27
N ARG A 36 -3.29 7.57 -15.03
CA ARG A 36 -2.98 8.99 -14.73
C ARG A 36 -1.77 9.20 -13.83
N GLU A 37 -1.25 8.14 -13.23
CA GLU A 37 -0.15 8.20 -12.27
C GLU A 37 0.67 6.92 -12.29
N VAL A 38 1.91 6.98 -11.82
CA VAL A 38 2.80 5.83 -11.68
C VAL A 38 3.16 5.70 -10.21
N LEU A 39 2.96 4.52 -9.64
CA LEU A 39 3.55 4.17 -8.35
C LEU A 39 4.97 3.70 -8.60
N ALA A 40 5.94 4.43 -8.07
CA ALA A 40 7.35 4.15 -8.29
C ALA A 40 8.13 4.11 -6.98
N GLU A 41 9.14 3.25 -6.95
CA GLU A 41 10.20 3.25 -5.96
C GLU A 41 11.33 4.17 -6.43
N VAL A 42 11.78 5.07 -5.56
CA VAL A 42 12.80 6.07 -5.86
C VAL A 42 13.78 6.21 -4.70
N THR A 43 14.96 6.74 -5.01
CA THR A 43 15.87 7.32 -4.01
C THR A 43 15.51 8.78 -3.73
N ASP A 44 16.04 9.36 -2.66
CA ASP A 44 15.86 10.81 -2.38
C ASP A 44 16.38 11.71 -3.52
N SER A 45 17.44 11.29 -4.24
CA SER A 45 17.95 12.05 -5.38
C SER A 45 17.01 11.99 -6.58
N GLN A 46 16.46 10.81 -6.88
CA GLN A 46 15.47 10.63 -7.95
C GLN A 46 14.18 11.39 -7.67
N HIS A 47 13.71 11.36 -6.41
CA HIS A 47 12.54 12.13 -5.99
C HIS A 47 12.72 13.63 -6.27
N LYS A 48 13.84 14.21 -5.79
CA LYS A 48 14.16 15.63 -6.01
C LYS A 48 14.36 16.00 -7.48
N GLU A 49 14.84 15.06 -8.29
CA GLU A 49 15.01 15.25 -9.74
C GLU A 49 13.64 15.36 -10.44
N LEU A 50 12.71 14.47 -10.13
CA LEU A 50 11.33 14.52 -10.66
C LEU A 50 10.63 15.84 -10.30
N GLU A 51 10.74 16.28 -9.03
CA GLU A 51 10.17 17.57 -8.61
C GLU A 51 10.79 18.74 -9.36
N ARG A 52 12.12 18.74 -9.55
CA ARG A 52 12.86 19.79 -10.28
C ARG A 52 12.45 19.88 -11.75
N GLU A 53 12.14 18.75 -12.37
CA GLU A 53 11.67 18.70 -13.76
C GLU A 53 10.20 19.13 -13.89
N GLY A 54 9.49 19.29 -12.77
CA GLY A 54 8.13 19.79 -12.72
C GLY A 54 7.06 18.71 -12.71
N TYR A 55 7.42 17.46 -12.43
CA TYR A 55 6.44 16.41 -12.18
C TYR A 55 5.68 16.69 -10.88
N ILE A 56 4.38 16.40 -10.87
CA ILE A 56 3.59 16.41 -9.63
C ILE A 56 3.81 15.08 -8.93
N VAL A 57 4.51 15.13 -7.80
CA VAL A 57 4.87 13.95 -7.00
C VAL A 57 4.15 14.01 -5.65
N LYS A 58 3.61 12.86 -5.23
CA LYS A 58 3.08 12.66 -3.89
C LYS A 58 3.96 11.66 -3.16
N ASP A 59 4.63 12.14 -2.11
CA ASP A 59 5.42 11.30 -1.21
C ASP A 59 4.51 10.41 -0.37
N LEU A 60 4.76 9.10 -0.38
CA LEU A 60 3.95 8.13 0.35
C LEU A 60 4.52 7.77 1.73
N ARG A 61 5.71 8.26 2.13
CA ARG A 61 6.32 7.97 3.44
C ARG A 61 5.41 8.34 4.63
N SER A 62 4.55 9.33 4.47
CA SER A 62 3.58 9.76 5.49
C SER A 62 2.20 9.11 5.32
N LYS A 63 1.93 8.51 4.16
CA LYS A 63 0.62 7.98 3.74
C LYS A 63 0.50 6.47 3.85
N THR A 64 1.59 5.78 4.14
CA THR A 64 1.57 4.38 4.57
C THR A 64 1.00 4.23 5.97
N LYS A 65 0.84 5.32 6.72
CA LYS A 65 0.43 5.23 8.12
C LYS A 65 -1.08 5.02 8.28
N ILE A 66 -1.49 3.98 8.99
CA ILE A 66 -2.89 3.68 9.32
C ILE A 66 -3.21 4.28 10.69
N ARG A 67 -4.30 5.04 10.80
CA ARG A 67 -4.79 5.53 12.10
C ARG A 67 -5.82 4.55 12.68
N ILE A 68 -5.52 3.99 13.86
CA ILE A 68 -6.41 3.09 14.61
C ILE A 68 -6.72 3.75 15.96
N GLY A 69 -7.94 4.25 16.14
CA GLY A 69 -8.31 5.02 17.34
C GLY A 69 -7.44 6.29 17.48
N THR A 70 -6.68 6.39 18.57
CA THR A 70 -5.71 7.48 18.83
C THR A 70 -4.28 7.15 18.38
N ARG A 71 -4.02 5.94 17.87
CA ARG A 71 -2.69 5.48 17.45
C ARG A 71 -2.53 5.59 15.93
N THR A 72 -1.29 5.76 15.49
CA THR A 72 -0.89 5.78 14.08
C THR A 72 0.24 4.79 13.89
N ILE A 73 0.02 3.77 13.06
CA ILE A 73 0.97 2.68 12.77
C ILE A 73 1.52 2.83 11.36
N ASP A 74 2.78 2.51 11.14
CA ASP A 74 3.40 2.36 9.81
C ASP A 74 3.56 0.86 9.50
N PRO A 75 2.68 0.27 8.67
CA PRO A 75 2.71 -1.13 8.33
C PRO A 75 3.97 -1.51 7.55
N LEU A 76 4.81 -0.56 7.10
CA LEU A 76 6.11 -0.90 6.52
C LEU A 76 7.16 -1.28 7.57
N LYS A 77 6.96 -0.96 8.85
CA LYS A 77 7.89 -1.33 9.93
C LYS A 77 7.40 -2.58 10.65
N ALA A 78 8.20 -3.65 10.61
CA ALA A 78 7.85 -4.93 11.23
C ALA A 78 7.55 -4.81 12.74
N GLU A 79 8.31 -3.97 13.45
CA GLU A 79 8.15 -3.70 14.89
C GLU A 79 6.77 -3.11 15.23
N GLU A 80 6.21 -2.26 14.34
CA GLU A 80 4.89 -1.66 14.53
C GLU A 80 3.75 -2.61 14.11
N ARG A 81 4.04 -3.69 13.35
CA ARG A 81 3.06 -4.75 13.02
C ARG A 81 2.84 -5.70 14.20
N GLU A 82 3.91 -6.08 14.90
CA GLU A 82 3.85 -7.03 16.02
C GLU A 82 3.07 -6.46 17.22
N GLU A 83 3.11 -5.14 17.46
CA GLU A 83 2.34 -4.50 18.54
C GLU A 83 0.81 -4.49 18.33
N VAL A 84 0.34 -4.69 17.09
CA VAL A 84 -1.11 -4.68 16.75
C VAL A 84 -1.70 -6.09 16.84
N VAL A 85 -0.84 -7.11 16.77
CA VAL A 85 -1.21 -8.48 17.08
C VAL A 85 -1.24 -8.59 18.61
N GLY A 86 -2.41 -8.36 19.21
CA GLY A 86 -2.65 -8.76 20.60
C GLY A 86 -2.22 -10.23 20.81
N PRO A 87 -1.87 -10.64 22.04
CA PRO A 87 -1.32 -11.97 22.29
C PRO A 87 -2.17 -13.00 21.58
N ALA A 88 -1.55 -13.73 20.65
CA ALA A 88 -2.13 -14.94 20.11
C ALA A 88 -2.06 -15.95 21.26
N ASP A 89 -3.07 -15.92 22.13
CA ASP A 89 -3.27 -16.96 23.11
C ASP A 89 -3.42 -18.26 22.31
N GLU A 90 -2.47 -19.18 22.50
CA GLU A 90 -2.36 -20.47 21.84
C GLU A 90 -3.49 -21.46 22.22
N GLU A 91 -4.63 -20.98 22.70
CA GLU A 91 -5.72 -21.79 23.22
C GLU A 91 -7.08 -21.22 22.79
N GLU A 92 -7.41 -21.35 21.50
CA GLU A 92 -8.79 -21.60 21.03
C GLU A 92 -8.82 -21.86 19.51
N ALA A 93 -8.40 -23.07 19.13
CA ALA A 93 -8.95 -23.67 17.93
C ALA A 93 -10.44 -23.97 18.20
N LEU A 94 -11.35 -23.17 17.60
CA LEU A 94 -12.80 -23.36 17.35
C LEU A 94 -13.48 -22.00 17.53
N VAL A 95 -13.64 -21.15 16.51
CA VAL A 95 -14.80 -21.18 15.59
C VAL A 95 -14.39 -20.74 14.18
N ALA A 96 -15.01 -21.33 13.17
CA ALA A 96 -14.96 -20.91 11.77
C ALA A 96 -15.65 -19.55 11.52
N GLU A 97 -15.37 -18.54 12.33
CA GLU A 97 -15.96 -17.20 12.22
C GLU A 97 -15.07 -16.29 11.37
N THR A 98 -15.72 -15.48 10.54
CA THR A 98 -15.03 -14.47 9.74
C THR A 98 -14.74 -13.26 10.62
N GLU A 99 -13.48 -12.83 10.63
CA GLU A 99 -13.00 -11.67 11.40
C GLU A 99 -12.93 -10.43 10.50
N TYR A 100 -12.72 -9.26 11.12
CA TYR A 100 -12.57 -7.99 10.42
C TYR A 100 -11.09 -7.59 10.34
N PHE A 101 -10.65 -7.18 9.14
CA PHE A 101 -9.28 -6.78 8.88
C PHE A 101 -9.23 -5.47 8.12
N PHE A 102 -8.18 -4.69 8.35
CA PHE A 102 -7.83 -3.59 7.46
C PHE A 102 -6.83 -4.09 6.41
N VAL A 103 -7.17 -3.90 5.14
CA VAL A 103 -6.28 -4.18 4.01
C VAL A 103 -5.89 -2.84 3.41
N GLN A 104 -4.62 -2.47 3.55
CA GLN A 104 -4.08 -1.30 2.89
C GLN A 104 -3.46 -1.68 1.55
N PHE A 105 -3.74 -0.89 0.53
CA PHE A 105 -3.19 -1.05 -0.80
C PHE A 105 -2.03 -0.09 -1.03
N GLU A 106 -1.09 -0.45 -1.89
CA GLU A 106 0.10 0.35 -2.19
C GLU A 106 -0.19 1.65 -2.96
N GLY A 107 -1.43 1.86 -3.41
CA GLY A 107 -1.86 3.03 -4.14
C GLY A 107 -3.36 3.06 -4.37
N SER A 108 -3.79 3.92 -5.30
CA SER A 108 -5.19 4.08 -5.69
C SER A 108 -5.82 2.70 -5.97
N ILE A 109 -6.91 2.39 -5.26
CA ILE A 109 -7.53 1.07 -5.29
C ILE A 109 -8.19 0.86 -6.64
N LYS A 110 -7.77 -0.19 -7.36
CA LYS A 110 -8.37 -0.57 -8.64
C LYS A 110 -9.58 -1.50 -8.43
N PRO A 111 -10.63 -1.43 -9.25
CA PRO A 111 -11.79 -2.32 -9.13
C PRO A 111 -11.42 -3.81 -9.12
N GLU A 112 -10.46 -4.23 -9.95
CA GLU A 112 -9.99 -5.60 -10.03
C GLU A 112 -9.35 -6.10 -8.71
N TRP A 113 -8.78 -5.20 -7.90
CA TRP A 113 -8.21 -5.58 -6.59
C TRP A 113 -9.31 -5.90 -5.58
N LEU A 114 -10.45 -5.21 -5.67
CA LEU A 114 -11.64 -5.54 -4.88
C LEU A 114 -12.29 -6.85 -5.34
N GLU A 115 -12.23 -7.16 -6.64
CA GLU A 115 -12.63 -8.48 -7.13
C GLU A 115 -11.70 -9.59 -6.61
N ASP A 116 -10.40 -9.33 -6.54
CA ASP A 116 -9.43 -10.28 -6.02
C ASP A 116 -9.61 -10.53 -4.52
N LEU A 117 -10.02 -9.52 -3.73
CA LEU A 117 -10.48 -9.73 -2.36
C LEU A 117 -11.65 -10.73 -2.31
N ASN A 118 -12.68 -10.51 -3.13
CA ASN A 118 -13.85 -11.39 -3.17
C ASN A 118 -13.46 -12.83 -3.58
N LYS A 119 -12.59 -13.00 -4.58
CA LYS A 119 -12.05 -14.31 -4.98
C LYS A 119 -11.26 -14.99 -3.86
N ALA A 120 -10.54 -14.20 -3.07
CA ALA A 120 -9.84 -14.67 -1.87
C ALA A 120 -10.78 -14.97 -0.69
N LYS A 121 -12.11 -14.79 -0.85
CA LYS A 121 -13.11 -14.91 0.22
C LYS A 121 -12.93 -13.86 1.32
N LEU A 122 -12.45 -12.67 0.95
CA LEU A 122 -12.42 -11.45 1.76
C LEU A 122 -13.48 -10.50 1.22
N ILE A 123 -14.50 -10.20 2.03
CA ILE A 123 -15.61 -9.34 1.63
C ILE A 123 -15.23 -7.89 1.94
N PRO A 124 -15.03 -7.01 0.95
CA PRO A 124 -14.80 -5.60 1.21
C PRO A 124 -16.09 -4.95 1.72
N LEU A 125 -16.01 -4.27 2.88
CA LEU A 125 -17.16 -3.68 3.54
C LEU A 125 -17.20 -2.15 3.36
N SER A 126 -16.10 -1.48 3.69
CA SER A 126 -16.03 -0.02 3.63
C SER A 126 -14.63 0.48 3.30
N TYR A 127 -14.57 1.56 2.53
CA TYR A 127 -13.34 2.30 2.29
C TYR A 127 -12.94 3.07 3.55
N TYR A 128 -11.69 2.91 3.94
CA TYR A 128 -11.01 3.68 4.96
C TYR A 128 -9.91 4.51 4.29
N HIS A 129 -9.69 5.73 4.77
CA HIS A 129 -8.75 6.68 4.14
C HIS A 129 -7.36 6.07 3.87
N ASP A 130 -6.61 6.71 2.97
CA ASP A 130 -5.24 6.32 2.63
C ASP A 130 -5.16 4.88 2.08
N TYR A 131 -6.01 4.61 1.08
CA TYR A 131 -6.03 3.37 0.31
C TYR A 131 -6.29 2.12 1.14
N THR A 132 -7.13 2.22 2.16
CA THR A 132 -7.41 1.10 3.07
C THR A 132 -8.87 0.64 2.91
N TYR A 133 -9.14 -0.66 3.04
CA TYR A 133 -10.49 -1.17 3.16
C TYR A 133 -10.64 -1.98 4.45
N LEU A 134 -11.78 -1.83 5.11
CA LEU A 134 -12.25 -2.81 6.08
C LEU A 134 -12.80 -4.00 5.28
N VAL A 135 -12.29 -5.19 5.57
CA VAL A 135 -12.72 -6.45 4.95
C VAL A 135 -13.16 -7.44 6.02
N ASN A 136 -14.07 -8.35 5.68
CA ASN A 136 -14.45 -9.48 6.53
C ASN A 136 -14.07 -10.81 5.87
N GLY A 137 -13.46 -11.72 6.63
CA GLY A 137 -13.11 -13.04 6.11
C GLY A 137 -12.25 -13.85 7.08
N LYS A 138 -11.62 -14.92 6.60
CA LYS A 138 -10.76 -15.77 7.45
C LYS A 138 -9.34 -15.21 7.52
N ALA A 139 -8.68 -15.26 8.68
CA ALA A 139 -7.26 -14.90 8.82
C ALA A 139 -6.35 -15.60 7.78
N SER A 140 -6.61 -16.89 7.50
CA SER A 140 -5.87 -17.63 6.46
C SER A 140 -6.03 -17.09 5.03
N ALA A 141 -7.14 -16.40 4.74
CA ALA A 141 -7.35 -15.72 3.47
C ALA A 141 -6.57 -14.40 3.41
N VAL A 142 -6.56 -13.63 4.50
CA VAL A 142 -5.76 -12.40 4.62
C VAL A 142 -4.27 -12.71 4.49
N ASN A 143 -3.78 -13.74 5.16
CA ASN A 143 -2.38 -14.16 5.07
C ASN A 143 -1.97 -14.55 3.64
N LYS A 144 -2.89 -15.11 2.85
CA LYS A 144 -2.64 -15.38 1.42
C LYS A 144 -2.68 -14.10 0.59
N PHE A 145 -3.65 -13.23 0.84
CA PHE A 145 -3.82 -11.97 0.12
C PHE A 145 -2.67 -10.99 0.38
N SER A 146 -2.08 -11.01 1.58
CA SER A 146 -0.90 -10.20 1.96
C SER A 146 0.32 -10.39 1.05
N LYS A 147 0.37 -11.51 0.32
CA LYS A 147 1.49 -11.84 -0.57
C LYS A 147 1.36 -11.17 -1.94
N TYR A 148 0.25 -10.51 -2.22
CA TYR A 148 0.05 -9.80 -3.47
C TYR A 148 0.93 -8.54 -3.49
N PRO A 149 1.52 -8.21 -4.65
CA PRO A 149 2.54 -7.16 -4.74
C PRO A 149 2.00 -5.74 -4.48
N PHE A 150 0.68 -5.57 -4.39
CA PHE A 150 0.00 -4.30 -4.20
C PHE A 150 -0.63 -4.15 -2.81
N VAL A 151 -0.37 -5.08 -1.89
CA VAL A 151 -0.94 -5.09 -0.53
C VAL A 151 0.14 -4.74 0.49
N LEU A 152 -0.18 -3.77 1.35
CA LEU A 152 0.57 -3.39 2.54
C LEU A 152 -0.14 -4.02 3.74
N VAL A 153 0.44 -5.08 4.31
CA VAL A 153 -0.04 -5.72 5.55
C VAL A 153 1.00 -5.53 6.64
#